data_AF-A0A6I0E792-F1
#
_entry.id   AF-A0A6I0E792-F1
#
_cell.length_a   1.000
_cell.length_b   1.000
_cell.length_c   1.000
_cell.angle_alpha   90.00
_cell.angle_beta   90.00
_cell.angle_gamma   90.00
#
_symmetry.space_group_name_H-M   'P 1'
#
loop_
_entity.id
_entity.type
_entity.pdbx_description
1 polymer ?
#
loop_
_entity_poly.entity_id
_entity_poly.type
_entity_poly.pdbx_seq_one_letter_code
_entity_poly.pdbx_strand_id
1 'polypeptide(L)'
;MKAPMPALVLVMLLILAAPQQAIAQSLEGTWSGSGAAKPKSGQTERVRCRITYSRQTPKVFGVAAACATPSVTFHQTGTLLMVGPTRFVGDFYNPEYDVSGRVRVTLKGSTQTVTFSGSKGTGSMTLTRR
;
A
#
# COMPACT_ATOMS: atom_id res chain seq x y z
N MET A 1 -77.04 -14.24 10.92
CA MET A 1 -76.16 -13.30 10.20
C MET A 1 -74.74 -13.52 10.69
N LYS A 2 -73.83 -14.04 9.86
CA LYS A 2 -72.49 -14.54 10.26
C LYS A 2 -71.44 -13.71 9.50
N ALA A 3 -70.64 -12.92 10.21
CA ALA A 3 -69.62 -12.05 9.61
C ALA A 3 -68.32 -12.84 9.34
N PRO A 4 -67.61 -12.62 8.22
CA PRO A 4 -66.31 -13.24 7.97
C PRO A 4 -65.17 -12.39 8.57
N MET A 5 -64.19 -13.09 9.16
CA MET A 5 -62.94 -12.54 9.68
C MET A 5 -61.99 -12.16 8.54
N PRO A 6 -61.26 -11.03 8.62
CA PRO A 6 -60.24 -10.70 7.62
C PRO A 6 -58.94 -11.45 7.92
N ALA A 7 -58.43 -12.18 6.92
CA ALA A 7 -57.15 -12.86 6.97
C ALA A 7 -56.00 -11.82 6.95
N LEU A 8 -55.15 -11.87 7.98
CA LEU A 8 -53.95 -11.06 8.10
C LEU A 8 -52.87 -11.60 7.16
N VAL A 9 -52.57 -10.88 6.07
CA VAL A 9 -51.47 -11.23 5.14
C VAL A 9 -50.17 -10.63 5.68
N LEU A 10 -49.29 -11.47 6.20
CA LEU A 10 -47.95 -11.10 6.68
C LEU A 10 -46.99 -11.04 5.48
N VAL A 11 -46.63 -9.83 5.02
CA VAL A 11 -45.62 -9.63 3.97
C VAL A 11 -44.21 -9.77 4.59
N MET A 12 -43.53 -10.88 4.31
CA MET A 12 -42.12 -11.07 4.68
C MET A 12 -41.22 -10.26 3.74
N LEU A 13 -40.60 -9.20 4.27
CA LEU A 13 -39.63 -8.37 3.57
C LEU A 13 -38.26 -9.08 3.58
N LEU A 14 -37.90 -9.75 2.48
CA LEU A 14 -36.56 -10.32 2.28
C LEU A 14 -35.54 -9.20 2.05
N ILE A 15 -34.78 -8.85 3.08
CA ILE A 15 -33.63 -7.96 2.98
C ILE A 15 -32.51 -8.71 2.26
N LEU A 16 -32.39 -8.52 0.95
CA LEU A 16 -31.22 -8.94 0.18
C LEU A 16 -30.01 -8.12 0.64
N ALA A 17 -29.21 -8.67 1.55
CA ALA A 17 -27.91 -8.13 1.88
C ALA A 17 -27.01 -8.26 0.64
N ALA A 18 -26.88 -7.17 -0.12
CA ALA A 18 -25.93 -7.11 -1.23
C ALA A 18 -24.51 -7.35 -0.69
N PRO A 19 -23.70 -8.22 -1.31
CA PRO A 19 -22.31 -8.40 -0.89
C PRO A 19 -21.60 -7.07 -1.10
N GLN A 20 -21.16 -6.45 -0.01
CA GLN A 20 -20.33 -5.26 -0.05
C GLN A 20 -18.98 -5.67 -0.65
N GLN A 21 -18.80 -5.45 -1.95
CA GLN A 21 -17.51 -5.65 -2.61
C GLN A 21 -16.52 -4.73 -1.89
N ALA A 22 -15.59 -5.33 -1.14
CA ALA A 22 -14.49 -4.61 -0.55
C ALA A 22 -13.67 -4.03 -1.70
N ILE A 23 -13.80 -2.72 -1.94
CA ILE A 23 -12.98 -2.00 -2.91
C ILE A 23 -11.54 -2.19 -2.45
N ALA A 24 -10.75 -2.92 -3.24
CA ALA A 24 -9.32 -3.06 -2.97
C ALA A 24 -8.72 -1.66 -2.86
N GLN A 25 -8.07 -1.37 -1.73
CA GLN A 25 -7.51 -0.04 -1.53
C GLN A 25 -6.42 0.19 -2.57
N SER A 26 -6.60 1.20 -3.42
CA SER A 26 -5.67 1.45 -4.50
C SER A 26 -4.36 2.03 -3.97
N LEU A 27 -3.24 1.39 -4.29
CA LEU A 27 -1.90 1.91 -3.97
C LEU A 27 -1.53 3.13 -4.85
N GLU A 28 -2.15 3.23 -6.02
CA GLU A 28 -1.88 4.23 -7.05
C GLU A 28 -1.93 5.67 -6.53
N GLY A 29 -1.07 6.52 -7.09
CA GLY A 29 -0.96 7.93 -6.74
C GLY A 29 0.35 8.26 -6.03
N THR A 30 0.40 9.44 -5.40
CA THR A 30 1.61 9.95 -4.76
C THR A 30 1.50 9.96 -3.25
N TRP A 31 2.61 9.59 -2.62
CA TRP A 31 2.75 9.37 -1.19
C TRP A 31 4.00 10.08 -0.69
N SER A 32 4.01 10.48 0.57
CA SER A 32 5.22 10.97 1.19
C SER A 32 5.27 10.68 2.68
N GLY A 33 6.45 10.67 3.24
CA GLY A 33 6.64 10.52 4.66
C GLY A 33 8.08 10.26 5.00
N SER A 34 8.29 9.58 6.13
CA SER A 34 9.63 9.36 6.64
C SER A 34 9.74 8.06 7.41
N GLY A 35 10.98 7.67 7.65
CA GLY A 35 11.31 6.46 8.38
C GLY A 35 12.79 6.40 8.70
N ALA A 36 13.28 5.18 8.80
CA ALA A 36 14.67 4.92 9.11
C ALA A 36 15.23 3.84 8.17
N ALA A 37 16.46 4.05 7.74
CA ALA A 37 17.28 3.06 7.03
C ALA A 37 18.44 2.66 7.93
N LYS A 38 18.74 1.37 8.00
CA LYS A 38 19.91 0.81 8.68
C LYS A 38 20.82 0.17 7.64
N PRO A 39 21.85 0.90 7.17
CA PRO A 39 22.94 0.32 6.40
C PRO A 39 23.66 -0.75 7.21
N LYS A 40 24.21 -1.78 6.53
CA LYS A 40 25.01 -2.82 7.21
C LYS A 40 26.31 -2.28 7.82
N SER A 41 26.93 -1.31 7.16
CA SER A 41 28.25 -0.76 7.54
C SER A 41 28.17 0.48 8.41
N GLY A 42 26.97 0.89 8.87
CA GLY A 42 26.78 2.22 9.44
C GLY A 42 25.70 2.31 10.50
N GLN A 43 25.44 3.54 10.96
CA GLN A 43 24.38 3.84 11.92
C GLN A 43 23.01 3.92 11.24
N THR A 44 21.95 3.84 12.04
CA THR A 44 20.59 4.05 11.53
C THR A 44 20.43 5.52 11.14
N GLU A 45 19.94 5.78 9.94
CA GLU A 45 19.71 7.12 9.42
C GLU A 45 18.23 7.38 9.21
N ARG A 46 17.81 8.64 9.45
CA ARG A 46 16.47 9.07 9.06
C ARG A 46 16.41 9.27 7.56
N VAL A 47 15.33 8.80 6.95
CA VAL A 47 15.06 8.98 5.53
C VAL A 47 13.68 9.58 5.33
N ARG A 48 13.55 10.49 4.37
CA ARG A 48 12.29 11.04 3.89
C ARG A 48 12.11 10.64 2.45
N CYS A 49 10.91 10.26 2.05
CA CYS A 49 10.65 9.86 0.67
C CYS A 49 9.35 10.47 0.15
N ARG A 50 9.34 10.75 -1.15
CA ARG A 50 8.15 10.91 -1.98
C ARG A 50 8.12 9.75 -2.96
N ILE A 51 7.01 9.01 -2.98
CA ILE A 51 6.85 7.81 -3.82
C ILE A 51 5.61 7.98 -4.68
N THR A 52 5.75 7.73 -5.97
CA THR A 52 4.65 7.65 -6.92
C THR A 52 4.49 6.20 -7.37
N TYR A 53 3.26 5.70 -7.26
CA TYR A 53 2.87 4.40 -7.80
C TYR A 53 1.99 4.59 -9.02
N SER A 54 2.36 3.96 -10.13
CA SER A 54 1.59 3.95 -11.37
C SER A 54 1.08 2.54 -11.64
N ARG A 55 -0.21 2.41 -11.94
CA ARG A 55 -0.79 1.10 -12.27
C ARG A 55 -0.30 0.66 -13.65
N GLN A 56 0.27 -0.54 -13.72
CA GLN A 56 0.75 -1.15 -14.97
C GLN A 56 -0.21 -2.24 -15.45
N THR A 57 -0.75 -3.02 -14.51
CA THR A 57 -1.79 -4.02 -14.74
C THR A 57 -2.79 -3.99 -13.57
N PRO A 58 -3.86 -4.80 -13.55
CA PRO A 58 -4.78 -4.85 -12.40
C PRO A 58 -4.10 -5.14 -11.06
N LYS A 59 -2.99 -5.90 -11.06
CA LYS A 59 -2.26 -6.30 -9.85
C LYS A 59 -0.82 -5.75 -9.77
N VAL A 60 -0.27 -5.18 -10.84
CA VAL A 60 1.12 -4.74 -10.89
C VAL A 60 1.20 -3.21 -10.92
N PHE A 61 2.11 -2.66 -10.11
CA PHE A 61 2.34 -1.24 -9.95
C PHE A 61 3.82 -0.92 -10.15
N GLY A 62 4.12 0.06 -10.99
CA GLY A 62 5.44 0.67 -11.08
C GLY A 62 5.68 1.57 -9.88
N VAL A 63 6.94 1.66 -9.45
CA VAL A 63 7.39 2.50 -8.34
C VAL A 63 8.42 3.49 -8.85
N ALA A 64 8.22 4.78 -8.53
CA ALA A 64 9.25 5.80 -8.62
C ALA A 64 9.36 6.50 -7.26
N ALA A 65 10.54 6.44 -6.64
CA ALA A 65 10.79 7.03 -5.34
C ALA A 65 11.93 8.05 -5.43
N ALA A 66 11.72 9.21 -4.82
CA ALA A 66 12.75 10.20 -4.54
C ALA A 66 12.88 10.30 -3.02
N CYS A 67 14.08 10.01 -2.51
CA CYS A 67 14.35 9.93 -1.08
C CYS A 67 15.54 10.81 -0.71
N ALA A 68 15.56 11.26 0.55
CA ALA A 68 16.65 12.04 1.11
C ALA A 68 16.94 11.62 2.55
N THR A 69 18.23 11.45 2.87
CA THR A 69 18.76 11.46 4.23
C THR A 69 19.36 12.85 4.50
N PRO A 70 19.87 13.15 5.72
CA PRO A 70 20.57 14.40 5.97
C PRO A 70 21.78 14.64 5.05
N SER A 71 22.38 13.57 4.54
CA SER A 71 23.65 13.63 3.81
C SER A 71 23.48 13.48 2.30
N VAL A 72 22.39 12.86 1.83
CA VAL A 72 22.26 12.52 0.41
C VAL A 72 20.81 12.42 -0.06
N THR A 73 20.59 12.78 -1.32
CA THR A 73 19.34 12.54 -2.06
C THR A 73 19.58 11.45 -3.09
N PHE A 74 18.60 10.56 -3.27
CA PHE A 74 18.72 9.45 -4.21
C PHE A 74 17.37 9.03 -4.79
N HIS A 75 17.43 8.40 -5.95
CA HIS A 75 16.25 7.94 -6.69
C HIS A 75 16.23 6.42 -6.81
N GLN A 76 15.04 5.84 -6.70
CA GLN A 76 14.85 4.39 -6.82
C GLN A 76 13.63 4.11 -7.69
N THR A 77 13.73 3.06 -8.47
CA THR A 77 12.64 2.53 -9.27
C THR A 77 12.32 1.12 -8.83
N GLY A 78 11.12 0.63 -9.12
CA GLY A 78 10.75 -0.71 -8.73
C GLY A 78 9.41 -1.15 -9.29
N THR A 79 8.98 -2.33 -8.86
CA THR A 79 7.68 -2.89 -9.22
C THR A 79 7.10 -3.62 -8.02
N LEU A 80 5.80 -3.47 -7.80
CA LEU A 80 5.05 -4.14 -6.74
C LEU A 80 3.88 -4.94 -7.32
N LEU A 81 3.70 -6.14 -6.80
CA LEU A 81 2.57 -7.03 -7.04
C LEU A 81 1.61 -6.96 -5.84
N MET A 82 0.32 -6.76 -6.12
CA MET A 82 -0.76 -6.91 -5.16
C MET A 82 -0.96 -8.39 -4.83
N VAL A 83 -0.68 -8.77 -3.58
CA VAL A 83 -0.83 -10.15 -3.07
C VAL A 83 -1.99 -10.30 -2.08
N GLY A 84 -2.63 -9.19 -1.73
CA GLY A 84 -3.88 -9.15 -0.98
C GLY A 84 -4.52 -7.76 -1.07
N PRO A 85 -5.73 -7.56 -0.52
CA PRO A 85 -6.49 -6.32 -0.67
C PRO A 85 -5.76 -5.05 -0.19
N THR A 86 -4.80 -5.22 0.72
CA THR A 86 -4.00 -4.16 1.33
C THR A 86 -2.50 -4.47 1.36
N ARG A 87 -2.06 -5.53 0.67
CA ARG A 87 -0.69 -6.05 0.76
C ARG A 87 -0.04 -6.11 -0.61
N PHE A 88 1.15 -5.54 -0.69
CA PHE A 88 1.94 -5.47 -1.91
C PHE A 88 3.37 -5.89 -1.63
N VAL A 89 3.98 -6.61 -2.57
CA VAL A 89 5.36 -7.08 -2.47
C VAL A 89 6.06 -6.91 -3.80
N GLY A 90 7.36 -6.67 -3.77
CA GLY A 90 8.14 -6.63 -4.99
C GLY A 90 9.54 -6.15 -4.68
N ASP A 91 10.16 -5.47 -5.64
CA ASP A 91 11.57 -5.16 -5.59
C ASP A 91 11.83 -3.72 -6.03
N PHE A 92 12.94 -3.17 -5.55
CA PHE A 92 13.46 -1.87 -5.96
C PHE A 92 14.89 -2.01 -6.46
N TYR A 93 15.29 -1.03 -7.25
CA TYR A 93 16.65 -0.82 -7.70
C TYR A 93 17.03 0.66 -7.56
N ASN A 94 18.22 0.89 -7.02
CA ASN A 94 18.88 2.18 -7.01
C ASN A 94 20.10 2.09 -7.95
N PRO A 95 20.06 2.71 -9.13
CA PRO A 95 21.17 2.63 -10.09
C PRO A 95 22.43 3.34 -9.58
N GLU A 96 22.28 4.39 -8.77
CA GLU A 96 23.40 5.24 -8.34
C GLU A 96 24.34 4.54 -7.35
N TYR A 97 23.80 3.60 -6.57
CA TYR A 97 24.59 2.80 -5.62
C TYR A 97 24.65 1.32 -5.97
N ASP A 98 24.10 0.93 -7.11
CA ASP A 98 23.89 -0.45 -7.53
C ASP A 98 23.29 -1.33 -6.42
N VAL A 99 22.19 -0.85 -5.83
CA VAL A 99 21.50 -1.52 -4.72
C VAL A 99 20.14 -1.97 -5.15
N SER A 100 19.89 -3.27 -5.01
CA SER A 100 18.56 -3.87 -5.13
C SER A 100 18.09 -4.45 -3.80
N GLY A 101 16.78 -4.60 -3.69
CA GLY A 101 16.19 -5.21 -2.51
C GLY A 101 14.69 -5.45 -2.67
N ARG A 102 14.14 -6.13 -1.67
CA ARG A 102 12.72 -6.44 -1.55
C ARG A 102 11.99 -5.35 -0.81
N VAL A 103 10.79 -5.01 -1.26
CA VAL A 103 9.85 -4.10 -0.61
C VAL A 103 8.57 -4.85 -0.24
N ARG A 104 8.01 -4.52 0.92
CA ARG A 104 6.66 -4.90 1.34
C ARG A 104 5.90 -3.67 1.76
N VAL A 105 4.67 -3.55 1.27
CA VAL A 105 3.76 -2.45 1.60
C VAL A 105 2.50 -3.02 2.23
N THR A 106 2.09 -2.41 3.34
CA THR A 106 0.77 -2.62 3.94
C THR A 106 0.01 -1.30 3.94
N LEU A 107 -1.16 -1.30 3.31
CA LEU A 107 -2.01 -0.13 3.14
C LEU A 107 -3.15 -0.14 4.18
N LYS A 108 -3.39 1.03 4.79
CA LYS A 108 -4.50 1.27 5.71
C LYS A 108 -5.09 2.65 5.43
N GLY A 109 -6.07 2.70 4.53
CA GLY A 109 -6.73 3.94 4.13
C GLY A 109 -5.76 4.88 3.38
N SER A 110 -5.54 6.08 3.92
CA SER A 110 -4.60 7.08 3.37
C SER A 110 -3.18 6.97 3.94
N THR A 111 -2.88 5.91 4.69
CA THR A 111 -1.55 5.65 5.27
C THR A 111 -1.04 4.29 4.80
N GLN A 112 0.26 4.19 4.57
CA GLN A 112 0.93 2.93 4.29
C GLN A 112 2.21 2.78 5.12
N THR A 113 2.50 1.54 5.48
CA THR A 113 3.80 1.15 6.04
C THR A 113 4.57 0.40 4.98
N VAL A 114 5.79 0.86 4.73
CA VAL A 114 6.72 0.26 3.78
C VAL A 114 7.89 -0.29 4.56
N THR A 115 8.25 -1.54 4.31
CA THR A 115 9.51 -2.13 4.77
C THR A 115 10.34 -2.54 3.57
N PHE A 116 11.64 -2.35 3.66
CA PHE A 116 12.57 -2.70 2.60
C PHE A 116 13.81 -3.38 3.17
N SER A 117 14.37 -4.29 2.38
CA SER A 117 15.56 -5.07 2.74
C SER A 117 16.37 -5.39 1.50
N GLY A 118 17.67 -5.14 1.53
CA GLY A 118 18.58 -5.48 0.45
C GLY A 118 19.94 -5.92 0.98
N SER A 119 20.87 -6.21 0.07
CA SER A 119 22.22 -6.65 0.43
C SER A 119 22.99 -5.63 1.27
N LYS A 120 22.68 -4.34 1.13
CA LYS A 120 23.35 -3.21 1.79
C LYS A 120 22.66 -2.70 3.08
N GLY A 121 21.45 -3.17 3.40
CA GLY A 121 20.75 -2.69 4.60
C GLY A 121 19.25 -3.01 4.61
N THR A 122 18.58 -2.53 5.65
CA THR A 122 17.14 -2.67 5.84
C THR A 122 16.52 -1.34 6.24
N GLY A 123 15.19 -1.26 6.26
CA GLY A 123 14.52 -0.09 6.80
C GLY A 123 13.01 -0.19 6.77
N SER A 124 12.39 0.80 7.37
CA SER A 124 10.95 0.95 7.39
C SER A 124 10.56 2.42 7.35
N MET A 125 9.39 2.72 6.79
CA MET A 125 8.83 4.06 6.75
C MET A 125 7.31 4.03 6.76
N THR A 126 6.75 5.14 7.23
CA THR A 126 5.32 5.41 7.14
C THR A 126 5.11 6.56 6.17
N LEU A 127 4.20 6.36 5.22
CA LEU A 127 3.87 7.33 4.19
C LEU A 127 2.38 7.63 4.24
N THR A 128 2.03 8.88 4.01
CA THR A 128 0.65 9.33 3.85
C THR A 128 0.41 9.76 2.41
N ARG A 129 -0.83 9.57 1.95
CA ARG A 129 -1.27 10.00 0.63
C ARG A 129 -1.21 11.53 0.55
N ARG A 130 -0.78 12.04 -0.60
CA ARG A 130 -0.80 13.47 -0.93
C ARG A 130 -2.07 13.87 -1.65
#